data_AF-A0A8H7SP53-F1
#
_entry.id   AF-A0A8H7SP53-F1
#
_cell.length_a   1.000
_cell.length_b   1.000
_cell.length_c   1.000
_cell.angle_alpha   90.00
_cell.angle_beta   90.00
_cell.angle_gamma   90.00
#
_symmetry.space_group_name_H-M   'P 1'
#
loop_
_entity.id
_entity.type
_entity.pdbx_description
1 polymer ?
#
loop_
_entity_poly.entity_id
_entity_poly.type
_entity_poly.pdbx_seq_one_letter_code
_entity_poly.pdbx_strand_id
1 'polypeptide(L)'
;MRFSLYLLGLIPGNMRFSLYLVSRYLELKYKMTDLPRELLSLKLPHKLRPGTDLMSKQILLNPTVIDIVVETTFGSEGKCNYSPWPTEWPNRTISDILYLPISQQNGSFPPILVEIQHTVDNDFILRLMSYAISLYRQYNKIPIVLTFVISSMKYEVSKKTVQNKDHPFLRQYSCQPWAKMCYFVTGSSIETSLASPLSPFVALSTFFISQHPSLLVNPFRNDPTIQFLYSIAARVFQEQMDESTKPTEDLLLVCENTENVLTNAISALSEEVPDVEKCKKILDDGKLLPAALKRKYESISLEAPNTSTSSSSSTNANADTITNANTSTNTNINTNINTSTSTSTSSNTSNNTNTSTISNWDHLEHYLSNLNNNTPISWERVYEDGRELGFFKNYTKWTTMKSSYYRWKKNKK
;
A
#
# COMPACT_ATOMS: atom_id res chain seq x y z
N MET A 1 -3.10 -30.44 -9.62
CA MET A 1 -2.28 -31.61 -10.05
C MET A 1 -1.00 -31.65 -9.22
N ARG A 2 -0.61 -32.81 -8.68
CA ARG A 2 0.72 -32.98 -8.04
C ARG A 2 1.67 -33.61 -9.07
N PHE A 3 2.49 -32.81 -9.74
CA PHE A 3 3.61 -33.34 -10.51
C PHE A 3 4.74 -33.77 -9.56
N SER A 4 5.26 -34.98 -9.76
CA SER A 4 6.28 -35.58 -8.90
C SER A 4 7.64 -34.90 -9.11
N LEU A 5 8.26 -34.44 -8.01
CA LEU A 5 9.51 -33.65 -8.03
C LEU A 5 10.79 -34.46 -8.29
N TYR A 6 10.70 -35.79 -8.45
CA TYR A 6 11.86 -36.69 -8.46
C TYR A 6 12.74 -36.66 -9.73
N LEU A 7 12.38 -35.91 -10.77
CA LEU A 7 13.12 -35.88 -12.06
C LEU A 7 14.02 -34.65 -12.27
N LEU A 8 14.12 -33.73 -11.31
CA LEU A 8 14.92 -32.51 -11.46
C LEU A 8 16.44 -32.72 -11.41
N GLY A 9 16.92 -33.89 -10.93
CA GLY A 9 18.34 -34.15 -10.64
C GLY A 9 19.31 -33.99 -11.81
N LEU A 10 18.86 -34.20 -13.06
CA LEU A 10 19.71 -34.27 -14.25
C LEU A 10 19.54 -33.09 -15.24
N ILE A 11 18.76 -32.08 -14.87
CA ILE A 11 18.44 -30.96 -15.78
C ILE A 11 19.45 -29.81 -15.61
N PRO A 12 20.12 -29.32 -16.68
CA PRO A 12 21.00 -28.15 -16.63
C PRO A 12 20.30 -26.91 -16.07
N GLY A 13 21.04 -26.04 -15.38
CA GLY A 13 20.49 -24.88 -14.65
C GLY A 13 19.51 -24.02 -15.46
N ASN A 14 19.85 -23.71 -16.71
CA ASN A 14 19.01 -22.89 -17.60
C ASN A 14 17.66 -23.57 -17.94
N MET A 15 17.60 -24.91 -18.03
CA MET A 15 16.34 -25.62 -18.25
C MET A 15 15.49 -25.73 -16.98
N ARG A 16 16.10 -25.82 -15.79
CA ARG A 16 15.36 -25.76 -14.52
C ARG A 16 14.61 -24.43 -14.38
N PHE A 17 15.24 -23.32 -14.77
CA PHE A 17 14.62 -22.00 -14.75
C PHE A 17 13.43 -21.90 -15.72
N SER A 18 13.57 -22.41 -16.95
CA SER A 18 12.48 -22.42 -17.95
C SER A 18 11.25 -23.25 -17.50
N LEU A 19 11.46 -24.49 -17.06
CA LEU A 19 10.39 -25.35 -16.52
C LEU A 19 9.71 -24.74 -15.28
N TYR A 20 10.48 -24.07 -14.43
CA TYR A 20 9.97 -23.37 -13.26
C TYR A 20 9.06 -22.18 -13.62
N LEU A 21 9.50 -21.31 -14.55
CA LEU A 21 8.70 -20.19 -15.05
C LEU A 21 7.37 -20.67 -15.62
N VAL A 22 7.39 -21.72 -16.45
CA VAL A 22 6.18 -22.33 -17.01
C VAL A 22 5.26 -22.86 -15.90
N SER A 23 5.80 -23.56 -14.91
CA SER A 23 5.01 -24.10 -13.79
C SER A 23 4.32 -23.01 -12.96
N ARG A 24 5.04 -21.94 -12.60
CA ARG A 24 4.46 -20.79 -11.86
C ARG A 24 3.49 -19.98 -12.69
N TYR A 25 3.79 -19.75 -13.97
CA TYR A 25 2.86 -19.10 -14.91
C TYR A 25 1.55 -19.88 -14.99
N LEU A 26 1.58 -21.21 -15.08
CA LEU A 26 0.40 -22.06 -15.06
C LEU A 26 -0.35 -22.02 -13.72
N GLU A 27 0.35 -22.01 -12.57
CA GLU A 27 -0.26 -21.89 -11.24
C GLU A 27 -1.04 -20.57 -11.08
N LEU A 28 -0.42 -19.44 -11.45
CA LEU A 28 -1.05 -18.12 -11.39
C LEU A 28 -2.17 -17.98 -12.42
N LYS A 29 -1.96 -18.44 -13.66
CA LYS A 29 -3.00 -18.45 -14.71
C LYS A 29 -4.22 -19.27 -14.31
N TYR A 30 -4.04 -20.40 -13.62
CA TYR A 30 -5.14 -21.19 -13.08
C TYR A 30 -5.87 -20.50 -11.92
N LYS A 31 -5.16 -19.71 -11.10
CA LYS A 31 -5.78 -18.85 -10.07
C LYS A 31 -6.46 -17.59 -10.63
N MET A 32 -6.24 -17.26 -11.91
CA MET A 32 -6.73 -16.05 -12.59
C MET A 32 -7.59 -16.39 -13.83
N THR A 33 -8.26 -17.54 -13.86
CA THR A 33 -9.04 -17.99 -15.03
C THR A 33 -10.17 -17.05 -15.43
N ASP A 34 -10.73 -16.32 -14.46
CA ASP A 34 -11.56 -15.14 -14.70
C ASP A 34 -10.81 -13.91 -14.17
N LEU A 35 -10.32 -13.06 -15.07
CA LEU A 35 -9.84 -11.74 -14.70
C LEU A 35 -11.04 -10.92 -14.19
N PRO A 36 -11.10 -10.51 -12.90
CA PRO A 36 -12.24 -9.77 -12.40
C PRO A 36 -12.37 -8.47 -13.20
N ARG A 37 -13.53 -8.27 -13.84
CA ARG A 37 -13.77 -7.17 -14.79
C ARG A 37 -13.53 -5.80 -14.14
N GLU A 38 -13.76 -5.74 -12.83
CA GLU A 38 -13.47 -4.63 -11.91
C GLU A 38 -12.01 -4.15 -11.97
N LEU A 39 -11.03 -5.05 -12.19
CA LEU A 39 -9.60 -4.69 -12.28
C LEU A 39 -9.27 -3.84 -13.51
N LEU A 40 -10.09 -3.89 -14.57
CA LEU A 40 -9.89 -3.08 -15.77
C LEU A 40 -10.35 -1.63 -15.54
N SER A 41 -11.38 -1.42 -14.71
CA SER A 41 -11.86 -0.10 -14.25
C SER A 41 -11.08 0.46 -13.05
N LEU A 42 -10.15 -0.30 -12.47
CA LEU A 42 -9.43 0.07 -11.25
C LEU A 42 -8.38 1.16 -11.52
N LYS A 43 -8.59 2.39 -11.01
CA LYS A 43 -7.58 3.47 -10.96
C LYS A 43 -7.10 3.69 -9.53
N LEU A 44 -5.88 3.27 -9.21
CA LEU A 44 -5.26 3.51 -7.92
C LEU A 44 -4.96 5.02 -7.75
N PRO A 45 -5.47 5.68 -6.69
CA PRO A 45 -5.19 7.09 -6.44
C PRO A 45 -3.69 7.28 -6.14
N HIS A 46 -3.15 8.48 -6.33
CA HIS A 46 -1.70 8.74 -6.24
C HIS A 46 -1.07 8.23 -4.92
N LYS A 47 -1.77 8.41 -3.79
CA LYS A 47 -1.35 7.96 -2.46
C LYS A 47 -1.26 6.43 -2.29
N LEU A 48 -1.86 5.66 -3.21
CA LEU A 48 -1.92 4.19 -3.23
C LEU A 48 -1.32 3.60 -4.51
N ARG A 49 -0.50 4.34 -5.27
CA ARG A 49 0.17 3.76 -6.44
C ARG A 49 1.14 2.65 -6.00
N PRO A 50 1.41 1.64 -6.86
CA PRO A 50 2.48 0.68 -6.62
C PRO A 50 3.80 1.42 -6.34
N GLY A 51 4.69 0.87 -5.52
CA GLY A 51 5.94 1.52 -5.13
C GLY A 51 5.81 2.56 -4.01
N THR A 52 4.60 3.02 -3.68
CA THR A 52 4.37 3.79 -2.44
C THR A 52 4.52 2.91 -1.19
N ASP A 53 4.88 3.53 -0.06
CA ASP A 53 5.16 2.85 1.21
C ASP A 53 4.02 1.89 1.64
N LEU A 54 2.81 2.43 1.76
CA LEU A 54 1.64 1.69 2.24
C LEU A 54 1.22 0.57 1.27
N MET A 55 1.16 0.85 -0.04
CA MET A 55 0.82 -0.15 -1.05
C MET A 55 1.83 -1.29 -1.05
N SER A 56 3.12 -0.97 -1.09
CA SER A 56 4.17 -1.98 -1.22
C SER A 56 4.26 -2.87 0.01
N LYS A 57 4.12 -2.30 1.22
CA LYS A 57 4.04 -3.06 2.47
C LYS A 57 2.87 -4.05 2.47
N GLN A 58 1.66 -3.62 2.10
CA GLN A 58 0.50 -4.52 2.09
C GLN A 58 0.63 -5.65 1.04
N ILE A 59 1.18 -5.34 -0.13
CA ILE A 59 1.45 -6.33 -1.18
C ILE A 59 2.47 -7.39 -0.69
N LEU A 60 3.55 -6.95 -0.03
CA LEU A 60 4.60 -7.82 0.50
C LEU A 60 4.16 -8.68 1.69
N LEU A 61 3.05 -8.36 2.38
CA LEU A 61 2.46 -9.23 3.40
C LEU A 61 1.68 -10.42 2.81
N ASN A 62 1.44 -10.48 1.50
CA ASN A 62 0.72 -11.58 0.87
C ASN A 62 1.60 -12.86 0.81
N PRO A 63 1.14 -14.03 1.29
CA PRO A 63 1.94 -15.26 1.30
C PRO A 63 2.52 -15.69 -0.05
N THR A 64 1.82 -15.44 -1.17
CA THR A 64 2.34 -15.75 -2.51
C THR A 64 3.45 -14.78 -2.93
N VAL A 65 3.39 -13.53 -2.48
CA VAL A 65 4.43 -12.52 -2.73
C VAL A 65 5.66 -12.77 -1.85
N ILE A 66 5.45 -13.18 -0.59
CA ILE A 66 6.53 -13.65 0.30
C ILE A 66 7.30 -14.80 -0.38
N ASP A 67 6.57 -15.81 -0.86
CA ASP A 67 7.15 -16.92 -1.64
C ASP A 67 7.99 -16.43 -2.82
N ILE A 68 7.49 -15.49 -3.64
CA ILE A 68 8.22 -14.94 -4.80
C ILE A 68 9.55 -14.29 -4.37
N VAL A 69 9.54 -13.50 -3.28
CA VAL A 69 10.75 -12.83 -2.77
C VAL A 69 11.74 -13.83 -2.19
N VAL A 70 11.27 -14.75 -1.34
CA VAL A 70 12.10 -15.76 -0.67
C VAL A 70 12.72 -16.73 -1.68
N GLU A 71 11.92 -17.24 -2.62
CA GLU A 71 12.37 -18.17 -3.66
C GLU A 71 13.45 -17.56 -4.57
N THR A 72 13.43 -16.23 -4.76
CA THR A 72 14.43 -15.48 -5.54
C THR A 72 15.68 -15.09 -4.74
N THR A 73 15.54 -14.78 -3.45
CA THR A 73 16.65 -14.25 -2.63
C THR A 73 17.41 -15.30 -1.83
N PHE A 74 16.76 -16.42 -1.50
CA PHE A 74 17.32 -17.53 -0.74
C PHE A 74 17.29 -18.86 -1.52
N GLY A 75 16.31 -19.05 -2.40
CA GLY A 75 16.11 -20.26 -3.19
C GLY A 75 14.83 -21.02 -2.83
N SER A 76 14.50 -22.03 -3.62
CA SER A 76 13.24 -22.80 -3.49
C SER A 76 13.08 -23.54 -2.17
N GLU A 77 14.16 -23.81 -1.43
CA GLU A 77 14.12 -24.37 -0.07
C GLU A 77 13.42 -23.44 0.94
N GLY A 78 13.45 -22.13 0.71
CA GLY A 78 12.78 -21.14 1.56
C GLY A 78 11.26 -21.02 1.31
N LYS A 79 10.77 -21.53 0.19
CA LYS A 79 9.35 -21.43 -0.19
C LYS A 79 8.44 -22.05 0.89
N CYS A 80 7.33 -21.39 1.19
CA CYS A 80 6.38 -21.74 2.27
C CYS A 80 6.99 -21.81 3.69
N ASN A 81 8.29 -21.52 3.87
CA ASN A 81 9.00 -21.67 5.15
C ASN A 81 9.24 -20.34 5.87
N TYR A 82 8.71 -19.22 5.38
CA TYR A 82 8.86 -17.89 5.97
C TYR A 82 7.50 -17.21 6.23
N SER A 83 7.44 -16.38 7.27
CA SER A 83 6.29 -15.56 7.63
C SER A 83 6.71 -14.12 7.91
N PRO A 84 5.80 -13.13 7.75
CA PRO A 84 6.10 -11.74 8.05
C PRO A 84 6.15 -11.50 9.56
N TRP A 85 7.06 -10.64 10.00
CA TRP A 85 7.31 -10.36 11.41
C TRP A 85 7.33 -8.83 11.69
N PRO A 86 6.96 -8.37 12.90
CA PRO A 86 7.08 -6.97 13.28
C PRO A 86 8.50 -6.40 13.08
N THR A 87 8.56 -5.15 12.61
CA THR A 87 9.77 -4.46 12.16
C THR A 87 10.23 -3.30 13.06
N GLU A 88 9.68 -3.20 14.27
CA GLU A 88 10.02 -2.16 15.26
C GLU A 88 11.26 -2.57 16.06
N TRP A 89 12.36 -1.83 15.91
CA TRP A 89 13.66 -2.13 16.52
C TRP A 89 13.81 -1.49 17.92
N PRO A 90 14.73 -1.99 18.79
CA PRO A 90 14.92 -1.44 20.15
C PRO A 90 15.28 0.05 20.21
N ASN A 91 15.88 0.61 19.16
CA ASN A 91 16.18 2.04 19.00
C ASN A 91 15.01 2.84 18.42
N ARG A 92 13.81 2.25 18.32
CA ARG A 92 12.57 2.83 17.77
C ARG A 92 12.61 3.17 16.28
N THR A 93 13.64 2.74 15.54
CA THR A 93 13.56 2.75 14.08
C THR A 93 12.65 1.60 13.62
N ILE A 94 12.12 1.73 12.41
CA ILE A 94 11.20 0.76 11.82
C ILE A 94 11.71 0.44 10.42
N SER A 95 11.95 -0.84 10.12
CA SER A 95 12.19 -1.30 8.74
C SER A 95 10.85 -1.57 8.03
N ASP A 96 10.87 -1.67 6.71
CA ASP A 96 9.60 -1.84 6.00
C ASP A 96 8.98 -3.23 6.21
N ILE A 97 9.71 -4.29 5.87
CA ILE A 97 9.24 -5.67 5.94
C ILE A 97 10.37 -6.61 6.43
N LEU A 98 10.04 -7.52 7.34
CA LEU A 98 10.91 -8.59 7.81
C LEU A 98 10.22 -9.94 7.62
N TYR A 99 10.91 -10.90 7.01
CA TYR A 99 10.51 -12.30 6.97
C TYR A 99 11.41 -13.15 7.87
N LEU A 100 10.80 -14.01 8.68
CA LEU A 100 11.50 -14.98 9.53
C LEU A 100 11.11 -16.41 9.17
N PRO A 101 12.01 -17.40 9.33
CA PRO A 101 11.68 -18.80 9.18
C PRO A 101 10.60 -19.26 10.17
N ILE A 102 9.60 -20.00 9.70
CA ILE A 102 8.47 -20.50 10.50
C ILE A 102 8.90 -21.63 11.44
N SER A 103 9.80 -22.51 10.97
CA SER A 103 10.20 -23.72 11.70
C SER A 103 11.59 -23.60 12.33
N GLN A 104 11.69 -23.85 13.64
CA GLN A 104 12.96 -23.93 14.35
C GLN A 104 13.84 -25.11 13.90
N GLN A 105 13.24 -26.15 13.29
CA GLN A 105 14.00 -27.25 12.66
C GLN A 105 14.87 -26.72 11.50
N ASN A 106 14.44 -25.65 10.84
CA ASN A 106 15.19 -24.97 9.77
C ASN A 106 16.16 -23.93 10.35
N GLY A 107 16.79 -24.20 11.50
CA GLY A 107 17.67 -23.29 12.24
C GLY A 107 18.93 -22.79 11.52
N SER A 108 19.09 -23.11 10.23
CA SER A 108 20.09 -22.56 9.31
C SER A 108 19.60 -21.32 8.54
N PHE A 109 18.28 -21.17 8.36
CA PHE A 109 17.71 -20.17 7.46
C PHE A 109 17.92 -18.74 7.99
N PRO A 110 18.43 -17.79 7.18
CA PRO A 110 18.67 -16.41 7.60
C PRO A 110 17.36 -15.60 7.61
N PRO A 111 17.21 -14.59 8.48
CA PRO A 111 16.17 -13.57 8.30
C PRO A 111 16.29 -12.89 6.94
N ILE A 112 15.16 -12.51 6.32
CA ILE A 112 15.15 -11.75 5.07
C ILE A 112 14.52 -10.38 5.34
N LEU A 113 15.32 -9.34 5.21
CA LEU A 113 14.92 -7.94 5.35
C LEU A 113 14.59 -7.36 3.96
N VAL A 114 13.42 -6.74 3.83
CA VAL A 114 12.97 -6.13 2.58
C VAL A 114 12.62 -4.66 2.82
N GLU A 115 13.24 -3.76 2.05
CA GLU A 115 12.97 -2.32 2.07
C GLU A 115 12.43 -1.83 0.71
N ILE A 116 11.64 -0.76 0.74
CA ILE A 116 11.09 -0.10 -0.44
C ILE A 116 11.52 1.37 -0.40
N GLN A 117 12.56 1.69 -1.15
CA GLN A 117 13.26 2.96 -1.01
C GLN A 117 13.16 3.78 -2.29
N HIS A 118 12.68 5.03 -2.19
CA HIS A 118 12.61 5.93 -3.33
C HIS A 118 13.99 6.23 -3.91
N THR A 119 14.91 6.67 -3.06
CA THR A 119 16.30 6.99 -3.43
C THR A 119 17.28 6.32 -2.48
N VAL A 120 18.26 5.60 -3.02
CA VAL A 120 19.31 4.89 -2.27
C VAL A 120 20.61 5.68 -2.30
N ASP A 121 21.10 6.07 -1.12
CA ASP A 121 22.33 6.82 -0.85
C ASP A 121 23.15 6.15 0.28
N ASN A 122 24.27 6.75 0.71
CA ASN A 122 25.08 6.16 1.78
C ASN A 122 24.35 6.15 3.15
N ASP A 123 23.48 7.12 3.43
CA ASP A 123 22.76 7.22 4.71
C ASP A 123 21.74 6.07 4.82
N PHE A 124 21.08 5.74 3.71
CA PHE A 124 20.29 4.52 3.58
C PHE A 124 21.11 3.24 3.83
N ILE A 125 22.33 3.13 3.29
CA ILE A 125 23.21 1.97 3.54
C ILE A 125 23.58 1.87 5.03
N LEU A 126 23.91 2.98 5.70
CA LEU A 126 24.20 3.00 7.14
C LEU A 126 22.98 2.58 7.97
N ARG A 127 21.76 2.99 7.56
CA ARG A 127 20.50 2.54 8.16
C ARG A 127 20.29 1.03 7.99
N LEU A 128 20.48 0.49 6.79
CA LEU A 128 20.44 -0.96 6.54
C LEU A 128 21.44 -1.75 7.41
N MET A 129 22.67 -1.26 7.55
CA MET A 129 23.67 -1.86 8.43
C MET A 129 23.19 -1.91 9.88
N SER A 130 22.57 -0.83 10.38
CA SER A 130 21.98 -0.78 11.73
C SER A 130 20.85 -1.80 11.93
N TYR A 131 20.00 -1.98 10.92
CA TYR A 131 18.91 -2.98 10.95
C TYR A 131 19.48 -4.41 10.96
N ALA A 132 20.48 -4.69 10.12
CA ALA A 132 21.11 -6.00 10.05
C ALA A 132 21.87 -6.38 11.33
N ILE A 133 22.54 -5.42 11.98
CA ILE A 133 23.15 -5.59 13.31
C ILE A 133 22.08 -5.85 14.38
N SER A 134 20.92 -5.20 14.30
CA SER A 134 19.79 -5.42 15.22
C SER A 134 19.21 -6.83 15.06
N LEU A 135 19.04 -7.30 13.81
CA LEU A 135 18.67 -8.69 13.50
C LEU A 135 19.68 -9.70 14.05
N TYR A 136 20.97 -9.45 13.87
CA TYR A 136 22.00 -10.33 14.42
C TYR A 136 21.95 -10.40 15.95
N ARG A 137 21.79 -9.27 16.64
CA ARG A 137 21.65 -9.23 18.11
C ARG A 137 20.40 -9.96 18.62
N GLN A 138 19.29 -9.88 17.89
CA GLN A 138 18.01 -10.44 18.31
C GLN A 138 17.85 -11.94 17.99
N TYR A 139 18.40 -12.39 16.85
CA TYR A 139 18.18 -13.75 16.34
C TYR A 139 19.47 -14.60 16.23
N ASN A 140 20.64 -14.02 16.51
CA ASN A 140 21.96 -14.63 16.28
C ASN A 140 22.15 -15.15 14.84
N LYS A 141 21.58 -14.41 13.86
CA LYS A 141 21.63 -14.73 12.43
C LYS A 141 21.89 -13.48 11.60
N ILE A 142 22.82 -13.61 10.66
CA ILE A 142 23.11 -12.57 9.67
C ILE A 142 22.04 -12.64 8.57
N PRO A 143 21.36 -11.53 8.23
CA PRO A 143 20.24 -11.55 7.31
C PRO A 143 20.65 -11.56 5.83
N ILE A 144 19.70 -11.87 4.95
CA ILE A 144 19.73 -11.44 3.54
C ILE A 144 18.94 -10.13 3.46
N VAL A 145 19.42 -9.16 2.70
CA VAL A 145 18.76 -7.87 2.49
C VAL A 145 18.37 -7.72 1.02
N LEU A 146 17.13 -7.30 0.78
CA LEU A 146 16.62 -6.89 -0.53
C LEU A 146 16.07 -5.46 -0.46
N THR A 147 16.33 -4.65 -1.48
CA THR A 147 15.75 -3.31 -1.59
C THR A 147 15.19 -3.08 -2.99
N PHE A 148 13.90 -2.73 -3.06
CA PHE A 148 13.27 -2.20 -4.26
C PHE A 148 13.59 -0.71 -4.37
N VAL A 149 14.29 -0.31 -5.42
CA VAL A 149 14.70 1.08 -5.66
C VAL A 149 13.74 1.72 -6.65
N ILE A 150 12.82 2.52 -6.14
CA ILE A 150 11.65 3.00 -6.90
C ILE A 150 11.99 4.11 -7.89
N SER A 151 12.91 5.03 -7.54
CA SER A 151 13.36 6.09 -8.45
C SER A 151 14.83 5.92 -8.85
N SER A 152 15.76 5.96 -7.89
CA SER A 152 17.18 6.13 -8.23
C SER A 152 18.15 5.63 -7.16
N MET A 153 19.30 5.12 -7.61
CA MET A 153 20.44 4.81 -6.76
C MET A 153 21.55 5.81 -7.05
N LYS A 154 22.07 6.48 -6.02
CA LYS A 154 23.17 7.44 -6.17
C LYS A 154 24.44 6.74 -6.65
N TYR A 155 25.26 7.48 -7.40
CA TYR A 155 26.45 6.95 -8.09
C TYR A 155 27.44 6.27 -7.12
N GLU A 156 27.63 6.85 -5.94
CA GLU A 156 28.55 6.37 -4.90
C GLU A 156 28.12 5.05 -4.25
N VAL A 157 26.84 4.67 -4.35
CA VAL A 157 26.35 3.33 -4.01
C VAL A 157 26.39 2.43 -5.26
N SER A 158 25.86 2.92 -6.39
CA SER A 158 25.76 2.17 -7.65
C SER A 158 27.12 1.62 -8.13
N LYS A 159 28.20 2.40 -8.05
CA LYS A 159 29.56 1.98 -8.40
C LYS A 159 30.16 0.89 -7.51
N LYS A 160 29.56 0.63 -6.34
CA LYS A 160 29.94 -0.44 -5.40
C LYS A 160 29.07 -1.70 -5.58
N THR A 161 28.17 -1.70 -6.56
CA THR A 161 27.32 -2.85 -6.89
C THR A 161 27.77 -3.53 -8.19
N VAL A 162 27.68 -4.85 -8.22
CA VAL A 162 27.89 -5.67 -9.42
C VAL A 162 26.58 -6.34 -9.83
N GLN A 163 26.39 -6.64 -11.11
CA GLN A 163 25.25 -7.46 -11.54
C GLN A 163 25.40 -8.88 -10.98
N ASN A 164 24.34 -9.45 -10.42
CA ASN A 164 24.36 -10.83 -9.93
C ASN A 164 24.33 -11.81 -11.11
N LYS A 165 25.08 -12.92 -10.98
CA LYS A 165 25.29 -13.89 -12.08
C LYS A 165 24.08 -14.81 -12.30
N ASP A 166 23.44 -15.22 -11.21
CA ASP A 166 22.31 -16.17 -11.22
C ASP A 166 20.98 -15.45 -11.52
N HIS A 167 20.90 -14.19 -11.10
CA HIS A 167 19.74 -13.30 -11.25
C HIS A 167 20.18 -11.94 -11.84
N PRO A 168 20.32 -11.82 -13.17
CA PRO A 168 20.82 -10.60 -13.83
C PRO A 168 20.00 -9.33 -13.52
N PHE A 169 18.74 -9.47 -13.12
CA PHE A 169 17.88 -8.37 -12.69
C PHE A 169 18.21 -7.81 -11.30
N LEU A 170 19.10 -8.46 -10.52
CA LEU A 170 19.58 -7.98 -9.22
C LEU A 170 20.99 -7.38 -9.32
N ARG A 171 21.20 -6.27 -8.62
CA ARG A 171 22.53 -5.71 -8.34
C ARG A 171 22.94 -6.07 -6.91
N GLN A 172 24.10 -6.70 -6.76
CA GLN A 172 24.63 -7.16 -5.48
C GLN A 172 25.65 -6.16 -4.92
N TYR A 173 25.51 -5.83 -3.63
CA TYR A 173 26.40 -4.92 -2.89
C TYR A 173 27.30 -5.70 -1.92
N SER A 174 28.54 -5.24 -1.75
CA SER A 174 29.49 -5.85 -0.79
C SER A 174 29.08 -5.52 0.65
N CYS A 175 28.54 -6.51 1.36
CA CYS A 175 27.82 -6.33 2.63
C CYS A 175 28.35 -7.19 3.79
N GLN A 176 29.47 -7.90 3.60
CA GLN A 176 30.11 -8.61 4.70
C GLN A 176 30.79 -7.61 5.65
N PRO A 177 30.74 -7.83 6.98
CA PRO A 177 30.18 -8.98 7.70
C PRO A 177 28.71 -8.80 8.16
N TRP A 178 28.03 -7.72 7.77
CA TRP A 178 26.74 -7.34 8.36
C TRP A 178 25.52 -7.97 7.69
N ALA A 179 25.60 -8.39 6.43
CA ALA A 179 24.57 -9.19 5.76
C ALA A 179 25.22 -10.35 4.96
N LYS A 180 24.47 -11.45 4.80
CA LYS A 180 24.87 -12.63 4.01
C LYS A 180 24.92 -12.26 2.53
N MET A 181 23.88 -11.57 2.07
CA MET A 181 23.74 -10.96 0.74
C MET A 181 22.97 -9.65 0.88
N CYS A 182 23.25 -8.68 0.01
CA CYS A 182 22.53 -7.41 -0.08
C CYS A 182 22.24 -7.14 -1.55
N TYR A 183 20.96 -7.17 -1.92
CA TYR A 183 20.48 -7.04 -3.29
C TYR A 183 19.66 -5.76 -3.47
N PHE A 184 19.88 -5.12 -4.61
CA PHE A 184 19.10 -4.00 -5.11
C PHE A 184 18.44 -4.38 -6.42
N VAL A 185 17.19 -3.99 -6.61
CA VAL A 185 16.52 -4.02 -7.91
C VAL A 185 16.15 -2.59 -8.31
N THR A 186 16.58 -2.18 -9.51
CA THR A 186 16.38 -0.85 -10.09
C THR A 186 15.68 -0.98 -11.45
N GLY A 187 15.05 0.07 -11.97
CA GLY A 187 14.47 0.05 -13.32
C GLY A 187 15.49 -0.43 -14.38
N SER A 188 16.69 0.17 -14.35
CA SER A 188 17.80 -0.21 -15.22
C SER A 188 18.36 -1.63 -15.03
N SER A 189 18.06 -2.33 -13.93
CA SER A 189 18.51 -3.72 -13.75
C SER A 189 17.47 -4.71 -14.29
N ILE A 190 16.18 -4.38 -14.24
CA ILE A 190 15.11 -5.25 -14.76
C ILE A 190 14.93 -5.17 -16.28
N GLU A 191 15.35 -4.08 -16.95
CA GLU A 191 15.18 -3.84 -18.39
C GLU A 191 15.52 -5.05 -19.28
N THR A 192 16.67 -5.70 -19.03
CA THR A 192 17.14 -6.86 -19.81
C THR A 192 16.35 -8.15 -19.55
N SER A 193 15.47 -8.14 -18.54
CA SER A 193 14.67 -9.28 -18.08
C SER A 193 13.17 -9.11 -18.35
N LEU A 194 12.77 -8.09 -19.13
CA LEU A 194 11.37 -7.78 -19.47
C LEU A 194 10.75 -8.68 -20.57
N ALA A 195 11.34 -9.84 -20.84
CA ALA A 195 10.80 -10.80 -21.80
C ALA A 195 9.47 -11.39 -21.27
N SER A 196 8.43 -11.43 -22.12
CA SER A 196 7.11 -11.96 -21.76
C SER A 196 7.03 -13.48 -21.99
N PRO A 197 6.43 -14.28 -21.08
CA PRO A 197 5.87 -13.88 -19.78
C PRO A 197 6.97 -13.53 -18.77
N LEU A 198 6.70 -12.55 -17.90
CA LEU A 198 7.68 -12.09 -16.93
C LEU A 198 7.95 -13.18 -15.88
N SER A 199 9.17 -13.21 -15.33
CA SER A 199 9.39 -13.98 -14.10
C SER A 199 8.59 -13.34 -12.96
N PRO A 200 8.03 -14.12 -12.01
CA PRO A 200 7.18 -13.55 -10.97
C PRO A 200 7.85 -12.44 -10.14
N PHE A 201 9.17 -12.55 -9.92
CA PHE A 201 9.94 -11.52 -9.24
C PHE A 201 10.20 -10.28 -10.09
N VAL A 202 10.45 -10.44 -11.40
CA VAL A 202 10.55 -9.30 -12.32
C VAL A 202 9.20 -8.60 -12.42
N ALA A 203 8.09 -9.33 -12.53
CA ALA A 203 6.74 -8.75 -12.51
C ALA A 203 6.46 -7.95 -11.22
N LEU A 204 6.82 -8.49 -10.04
CA LEU A 204 6.75 -7.77 -8.77
C LEU A 204 7.60 -6.49 -8.76
N SER A 205 8.82 -6.58 -9.31
CA SER A 205 9.74 -5.45 -9.40
C SER A 205 9.23 -4.36 -10.35
N THR A 206 8.78 -4.73 -11.55
CA THR A 206 8.15 -3.84 -12.54
C THR A 206 6.89 -3.20 -11.97
N PHE A 207 6.05 -3.95 -11.27
CA PHE A 207 4.85 -3.43 -10.61
C PHE A 207 5.20 -2.27 -9.67
N PHE A 208 6.16 -2.45 -8.76
CA PHE A 208 6.57 -1.37 -7.84
C PHE A 208 7.33 -0.23 -8.53
N ILE A 209 8.24 -0.52 -9.46
CA ILE A 209 9.12 0.51 -10.05
C ILE A 209 8.38 1.38 -11.08
N SER A 210 7.50 0.79 -11.90
CA SER A 210 6.78 1.53 -12.95
C SER A 210 5.57 2.31 -12.42
N GLN A 211 5.10 2.03 -11.19
CA GLN A 211 4.05 2.80 -10.48
C GLN A 211 2.75 3.04 -11.26
N HIS A 212 2.42 2.17 -12.24
CA HIS A 212 1.27 2.35 -13.12
C HIS A 212 -0.05 2.39 -12.33
N PRO A 213 -0.89 3.43 -12.50
CA PRO A 213 -2.10 3.61 -11.68
C PRO A 213 -3.20 2.59 -11.95
N SER A 214 -3.22 1.92 -13.11
CA SER A 214 -4.22 0.91 -13.44
C SER A 214 -3.58 -0.26 -14.18
N LEU A 215 -4.27 -1.41 -14.17
CA LEU A 215 -3.86 -2.58 -14.94
C LEU A 215 -3.78 -2.27 -16.44
N LEU A 216 -4.70 -1.46 -16.98
CA LEU A 216 -4.79 -1.23 -18.42
C LEU A 216 -3.62 -0.45 -19.02
N VAL A 217 -3.11 0.55 -18.30
CA VAL A 217 -1.93 1.35 -18.74
C VAL A 217 -0.60 0.63 -18.49
N ASN A 218 -0.62 -0.54 -17.83
CA ASN A 218 0.56 -1.35 -17.62
C ASN A 218 0.89 -2.15 -18.91
N PRO A 219 2.11 -2.05 -19.47
CA PRO A 219 2.47 -2.77 -20.70
C PRO A 219 2.41 -4.29 -20.54
N PHE A 220 2.49 -4.80 -19.30
CA PHE A 220 2.42 -6.22 -18.96
C PHE A 220 1.04 -6.62 -18.41
N ARG A 221 -0.04 -5.92 -18.79
CA ARG A 221 -1.43 -6.19 -18.34
C ARG A 221 -1.94 -7.63 -18.52
N ASN A 222 -1.30 -8.39 -19.40
CA ASN A 222 -1.63 -9.79 -19.71
C ASN A 222 -0.75 -10.79 -18.94
N ASP A 223 0.20 -10.33 -18.13
CA ASP A 223 0.99 -11.19 -17.25
C ASP A 223 0.18 -11.58 -16.01
N PRO A 224 0.08 -12.89 -15.67
CA PRO A 224 -0.77 -13.33 -14.57
C PRO A 224 -0.24 -12.91 -13.20
N THR A 225 1.06 -12.59 -13.06
CA THR A 225 1.60 -12.04 -11.82
C THR A 225 1.21 -10.58 -11.67
N ILE A 226 1.27 -9.78 -12.75
CA ILE A 226 0.81 -8.39 -12.74
C ILE A 226 -0.68 -8.30 -12.41
N GLN A 227 -1.51 -9.12 -13.05
CA GLN A 227 -2.94 -9.21 -12.76
C GLN A 227 -3.21 -9.60 -11.30
N PHE A 228 -2.43 -10.53 -10.74
CA PHE A 228 -2.50 -10.94 -9.33
C PHE A 228 -2.09 -9.81 -8.36
N LEU A 229 -1.09 -9.00 -8.70
CA LEU A 229 -0.68 -7.86 -7.87
C LEU A 229 -1.75 -6.75 -7.85
N TYR A 230 -2.37 -6.46 -9.00
CA TYR A 230 -3.54 -5.55 -9.03
C TYR A 230 -4.76 -6.12 -8.31
N SER A 231 -4.97 -7.44 -8.30
CA SER A 231 -6.09 -8.04 -7.55
C SER A 231 -5.88 -8.00 -6.03
N ILE A 232 -4.64 -8.14 -5.55
CA ILE A 232 -4.32 -7.86 -4.14
C ILE A 232 -4.55 -6.38 -3.83
N ALA A 233 -4.07 -5.47 -4.68
CA ALA A 233 -4.24 -4.02 -4.50
C ALA A 233 -5.72 -3.63 -4.40
N ALA A 234 -6.56 -4.08 -5.34
CA ALA A 234 -8.00 -3.84 -5.31
C ALA A 234 -8.64 -4.31 -4.00
N ARG A 235 -8.36 -5.55 -3.58
CA ARG A 235 -8.96 -6.15 -2.37
C ARG A 235 -8.48 -5.49 -1.07
N VAL A 236 -7.22 -5.07 -0.99
CA VAL A 236 -6.66 -4.43 0.22
C VAL A 236 -7.18 -3.00 0.38
N PHE A 237 -7.41 -2.29 -0.72
CA PHE A 237 -7.68 -0.85 -0.70
C PHE A 237 -9.10 -0.47 -1.12
N GLN A 238 -9.99 -1.44 -1.35
CA GLN A 238 -11.38 -1.25 -1.81
C GLN A 238 -12.08 -0.05 -1.14
N GLU A 239 -12.19 -0.06 0.18
CA GLU A 239 -12.82 1.01 0.98
C GLU A 239 -12.21 2.41 0.70
N GLN A 240 -10.90 2.48 0.51
CA GLN A 240 -10.17 3.73 0.27
C GLN A 240 -10.24 4.21 -1.19
N MET A 241 -10.71 3.36 -2.10
CA MET A 241 -10.94 3.67 -3.50
C MET A 241 -12.37 4.17 -3.71
N ASP A 242 -13.35 3.56 -3.05
CA ASP A 242 -14.76 3.94 -3.13
C ASP A 242 -15.01 5.38 -2.66
N GLU A 243 -14.34 5.83 -1.58
CA GLU A 243 -14.38 7.24 -1.12
C GLU A 243 -13.77 8.25 -2.12
N SER A 244 -12.91 7.79 -3.04
CA SER A 244 -12.12 8.67 -3.90
C SER A 244 -12.62 8.79 -5.34
N THR A 245 -13.46 7.87 -5.81
CA THR A 245 -13.72 7.70 -7.24
C THR A 245 -14.78 8.68 -7.78
N LYS A 246 -14.34 9.89 -8.13
CA LYS A 246 -15.20 10.91 -8.76
C LYS A 246 -15.40 10.61 -10.26
N PRO A 247 -16.62 10.79 -10.82
CA PRO A 247 -16.86 10.61 -12.26
C PRO A 247 -15.94 11.42 -13.18
N THR A 248 -15.45 12.58 -12.71
CA THR A 248 -14.45 13.40 -13.41
C THR A 248 -13.09 12.72 -13.54
N GLU A 249 -12.66 11.93 -12.55
CA GLU A 249 -11.36 11.24 -12.56
C GLU A 249 -11.38 10.00 -13.47
N ASP A 250 -12.54 9.31 -13.53
CA ASP A 250 -12.81 8.23 -14.48
C ASP A 250 -12.88 8.77 -15.92
N LEU A 251 -13.52 9.93 -16.14
CA LEU A 251 -13.54 10.57 -17.47
C LEU A 251 -12.13 10.98 -17.92
N LEU A 252 -11.34 11.60 -17.04
CA LEU A 252 -9.93 11.91 -17.31
C LEU A 252 -9.12 10.65 -17.63
N LEU A 253 -9.34 9.53 -16.94
CA LEU A 253 -8.70 8.25 -17.27
C LEU A 253 -9.05 7.78 -18.68
N VAL A 254 -10.31 7.91 -19.12
CA VAL A 254 -10.72 7.58 -20.49
C VAL A 254 -9.95 8.43 -21.50
N CYS A 255 -9.88 9.75 -21.28
CA CYS A 255 -9.12 10.65 -22.14
C CYS A 255 -7.62 10.27 -22.21
N GLU A 256 -6.96 10.14 -21.06
CA GLU A 256 -5.55 9.72 -20.93
C GLU A 256 -5.30 8.38 -21.65
N ASN A 257 -6.17 7.38 -21.44
CA ASN A 257 -6.03 6.07 -22.06
C ASN A 257 -6.25 6.12 -23.58
N THR A 258 -7.25 6.86 -24.04
CA THR A 258 -7.54 7.01 -25.49
C THR A 258 -6.39 7.72 -26.20
N GLU A 259 -5.83 8.78 -25.61
CA GLU A 259 -4.64 9.46 -26.15
C GLU A 259 -3.45 8.51 -26.25
N ASN A 260 -3.13 7.77 -25.18
CA ASN A 260 -2.06 6.77 -25.20
C ASN A 260 -2.29 5.64 -26.22
N VAL A 261 -3.51 5.14 -26.37
CA VAL A 261 -3.87 4.11 -27.36
C VAL A 261 -3.66 4.63 -28.78
N LEU A 262 -4.12 5.86 -29.07
CA LEU A 262 -3.96 6.48 -30.38
C LEU A 262 -2.49 6.76 -30.70
N THR A 263 -1.72 7.32 -29.76
CA THR A 263 -0.28 7.56 -29.94
C THR A 263 0.47 6.25 -30.20
N ASN A 264 0.23 5.19 -29.42
CA ASN A 264 0.87 3.89 -29.64
C ASN A 264 0.47 3.23 -30.97
N ALA A 265 -0.79 3.39 -31.41
CA ALA A 265 -1.26 2.90 -32.70
C ALA A 265 -0.61 3.68 -33.87
N ILE A 266 -0.47 4.99 -33.74
CA ILE A 266 0.24 5.85 -34.71
C ILE A 266 1.72 5.43 -34.79
N SER A 267 2.40 5.23 -33.65
CA SER A 267 3.79 4.76 -33.62
C SER A 267 3.95 3.40 -34.32
N ALA A 268 3.09 2.42 -34.04
CA ALA A 268 3.14 1.10 -34.68
C ALA A 268 2.90 1.13 -36.21
N LEU A 269 2.19 2.15 -36.71
CA LEU A 269 2.00 2.40 -38.14
C LEU A 269 3.09 3.27 -38.78
N SER A 270 3.94 3.92 -37.97
CA SER A 270 5.03 4.80 -38.41
C SER A 270 6.40 4.12 -38.41
N GLU A 271 6.47 2.84 -38.02
CA GLU A 271 7.66 1.99 -38.17
C GLU A 271 7.96 1.73 -39.66
N GLU A 272 9.24 1.55 -40.04
CA GLU A 272 9.66 1.35 -41.45
C GLU A 272 8.93 0.18 -42.14
N VAL A 273 8.49 -0.80 -41.36
CA VAL A 273 7.52 -1.82 -41.75
C VAL A 273 6.32 -1.70 -40.80
N PRO A 274 5.17 -1.17 -41.24
CA PRO A 274 4.00 -0.97 -40.38
C PRO A 274 3.45 -2.28 -39.79
N ASP A 275 3.41 -2.39 -38.46
CA ASP A 275 2.85 -3.56 -37.77
C ASP A 275 1.34 -3.38 -37.55
N VAL A 276 0.60 -3.75 -38.60
CA VAL A 276 -0.87 -3.67 -38.65
C VAL A 276 -1.53 -4.57 -37.59
N GLU A 277 -0.90 -5.68 -37.19
CA GLU A 277 -1.50 -6.63 -36.25
C GLU A 277 -1.32 -6.17 -34.79
N LYS A 278 -0.15 -5.64 -34.45
CA LYS A 278 0.10 -4.88 -33.21
C LYS A 278 -0.83 -3.66 -33.12
N CYS A 279 -1.01 -2.91 -34.21
CA CYS A 279 -1.94 -1.78 -34.25
C CYS A 279 -3.39 -2.19 -33.96
N LYS A 280 -3.91 -3.23 -34.64
CA LYS A 280 -5.25 -3.79 -34.36
C LYS A 280 -5.40 -4.20 -32.90
N LYS A 281 -4.41 -4.90 -32.34
CA LYS A 281 -4.40 -5.33 -30.94
C LYS A 281 -4.42 -4.14 -29.96
N ILE A 282 -3.65 -3.09 -30.22
CA ILE A 282 -3.65 -1.85 -29.43
C ILE A 282 -5.05 -1.20 -29.44
N LEU A 283 -5.69 -1.13 -30.60
CA LEU A 283 -7.02 -0.55 -30.76
C LEU A 283 -8.14 -1.39 -30.12
N ASP A 284 -8.06 -2.72 -30.19
CA ASP A 284 -9.01 -3.62 -29.54
C ASP A 284 -8.87 -3.59 -28.01
N ASP A 285 -7.64 -3.62 -27.49
CA ASP A 285 -7.38 -3.44 -26.06
C ASP A 285 -7.85 -2.05 -25.57
N GLY A 286 -7.73 -1.02 -26.41
CA GLY A 286 -8.23 0.33 -26.13
C GLY A 286 -9.74 0.43 -25.89
N LYS A 287 -10.53 -0.51 -26.41
CA LYS A 287 -11.99 -0.57 -26.18
C LYS A 287 -12.37 -1.10 -24.79
N LEU A 288 -11.43 -1.71 -24.07
CA LEU A 288 -11.70 -2.35 -22.77
C LEU A 288 -12.05 -1.32 -21.68
N LEU A 289 -11.32 -0.19 -21.58
CA LEU A 289 -11.61 0.83 -20.56
C LEU A 289 -12.99 1.47 -20.75
N PRO A 290 -13.36 2.02 -21.93
CA PRO A 290 -14.66 2.63 -22.11
C PRO A 290 -15.80 1.63 -21.91
N ALA A 291 -15.62 0.36 -22.30
CA ALA A 291 -16.61 -0.69 -22.07
C ALA A 291 -16.74 -1.09 -20.59
N ALA A 292 -15.67 -1.01 -19.79
CA ALA A 292 -15.72 -1.27 -18.35
C ALA A 292 -16.43 -0.11 -17.62
N LEU A 293 -16.01 1.14 -17.87
CA LEU A 293 -16.58 2.32 -17.22
C LEU A 293 -18.03 2.59 -17.65
N LYS A 294 -18.39 2.36 -18.92
CA LYS A 294 -19.78 2.44 -19.38
C LYS A 294 -20.69 1.55 -18.53
N ARG A 295 -20.32 0.27 -18.34
CA ARG A 295 -21.09 -0.68 -17.52
C ARG A 295 -21.19 -0.24 -16.06
N LYS A 296 -20.09 0.25 -15.48
CA LYS A 296 -20.04 0.77 -14.09
C LYS A 296 -21.07 1.89 -13.86
N TYR A 297 -21.19 2.82 -14.80
CA TYR A 297 -22.16 3.92 -14.68
C TYR A 297 -23.59 3.53 -15.10
N GLU A 298 -23.74 2.57 -16.03
CA GLU A 298 -25.05 1.97 -16.35
C GLU A 298 -25.66 1.25 -15.13
N SER A 299 -24.88 0.50 -14.33
CA SER A 299 -25.40 -0.14 -13.11
C SER A 299 -25.81 0.87 -12.05
N ILE A 300 -25.02 1.92 -11.81
CA ILE A 300 -25.36 2.99 -10.85
C ILE A 300 -26.64 3.73 -11.27
N SER A 301 -26.85 3.94 -12.57
CA SER A 301 -28.05 4.60 -13.09
C SER A 301 -29.35 3.79 -12.90
N LEU A 302 -29.27 2.49 -12.59
CA LEU A 302 -30.42 1.61 -12.36
C LEU A 302 -30.81 1.49 -10.87
N GLU A 303 -29.95 1.94 -9.95
CA GLU A 303 -30.15 1.86 -8.50
C GLU A 303 -30.71 3.15 -7.88
N ALA A 304 -30.98 4.18 -8.68
CA ALA A 304 -31.56 5.43 -8.21
C ALA A 304 -33.00 5.23 -7.67
N PRO A 305 -33.38 5.82 -6.51
CA PRO A 305 -34.70 5.56 -5.92
C PRO A 305 -35.85 6.11 -6.77
N ASN A 306 -36.77 5.23 -7.18
CA ASN A 306 -38.05 5.60 -7.78
C ASN A 306 -38.92 6.38 -6.77
N THR A 307 -38.66 7.68 -6.64
CA THR A 307 -39.47 8.60 -5.84
C THR A 307 -40.55 9.20 -6.76
N SER A 308 -41.46 8.35 -7.22
CA SER A 308 -42.61 8.75 -8.05
C SER A 308 -43.60 9.58 -7.22
N THR A 309 -43.27 10.86 -7.11
CA THR A 309 -44.15 11.89 -6.55
C THR A 309 -45.42 11.97 -7.39
N SER A 310 -46.58 11.95 -6.73
CA SER A 310 -47.89 12.00 -7.37
C SER A 310 -48.08 13.29 -8.14
N SER A 311 -48.41 13.16 -9.43
CA SER A 311 -48.76 14.26 -10.31
C SER A 311 -50.14 14.84 -9.95
N SER A 312 -50.15 15.96 -9.23
CA SER A 312 -51.33 16.82 -9.09
C SER A 312 -51.25 17.96 -10.10
N SER A 313 -52.16 17.92 -11.07
CA SER A 313 -52.32 18.96 -12.09
C SER A 313 -52.86 20.26 -11.48
N SER A 314 -52.30 21.39 -11.89
CA SER A 314 -52.99 22.68 -11.77
C SER A 314 -52.64 23.58 -12.96
N THR A 315 -53.56 23.64 -13.92
CA THR A 315 -53.70 24.79 -14.82
C THR A 315 -54.32 25.93 -14.02
N ASN A 316 -53.70 27.11 -14.04
CA ASN A 316 -54.38 28.37 -14.38
C ASN A 316 -53.37 29.52 -14.43
N ALA A 317 -53.25 30.12 -15.60
CA ALA A 317 -52.68 31.45 -15.74
C ALA A 317 -53.81 32.47 -15.56
N ASN A 318 -53.56 33.53 -14.81
CA ASN A 318 -54.18 34.83 -15.05
C ASN A 318 -53.23 35.92 -14.57
N ALA A 319 -53.23 37.05 -15.29
CA ALA A 319 -52.34 38.17 -15.08
C ALA A 319 -52.94 39.21 -14.12
N ASP A 320 -52.27 40.36 -14.04
CA ASP A 320 -52.64 41.63 -13.40
C ASP A 320 -52.31 41.83 -11.91
N THR A 321 -51.85 43.01 -11.44
CA THR A 321 -51.14 44.14 -12.09
C THR A 321 -50.68 45.17 -11.01
N ILE A 322 -49.52 45.84 -11.19
CA ILE A 322 -49.11 47.16 -10.62
C ILE A 322 -48.76 47.35 -9.10
N THR A 323 -47.47 47.67 -8.85
CA THR A 323 -46.90 48.58 -7.79
C THR A 323 -47.03 48.20 -6.29
N ASN A 324 -46.26 48.75 -5.34
CA ASN A 324 -45.28 49.85 -5.35
C ASN A 324 -44.13 49.63 -4.34
N ALA A 325 -43.06 50.43 -4.43
CA ALA A 325 -41.92 50.36 -3.51
C ALA A 325 -42.20 51.00 -2.14
N ASN A 326 -41.45 50.60 -1.09
CA ASN A 326 -40.90 51.58 -0.13
C ASN A 326 -39.71 51.05 0.69
N THR A 327 -38.92 52.01 1.18
CA THR A 327 -37.57 51.87 1.75
C THR A 327 -37.58 51.87 3.30
N SER A 328 -36.41 51.55 3.88
CA SER A 328 -35.84 52.17 5.11
C SER A 328 -35.75 51.32 6.40
N THR A 329 -34.50 51.00 6.75
CA THR A 329 -33.84 51.20 8.07
C THR A 329 -34.67 51.17 9.37
N ASN A 330 -34.27 50.38 10.39
CA ASN A 330 -33.39 50.88 11.48
C ASN A 330 -33.01 49.87 12.60
N THR A 331 -31.70 49.83 12.90
CA THR A 331 -30.99 49.85 14.21
C THR A 331 -31.51 49.21 15.53
N ASN A 332 -30.62 48.36 16.08
CA ASN A 332 -30.01 48.37 17.45
C ASN A 332 -30.79 48.00 18.74
N ILE A 333 -29.96 47.78 19.79
CA ILE A 333 -30.25 47.81 21.26
C ILE A 333 -30.86 46.50 21.82
N ASN A 334 -30.51 45.92 22.99
CA ASN A 334 -29.38 45.89 23.95
C ASN A 334 -29.71 44.75 24.96
N THR A 335 -28.99 44.38 26.04
CA THR A 335 -27.57 44.21 26.45
C THR A 335 -27.57 43.27 27.68
N ASN A 336 -26.38 42.88 28.16
CA ASN A 336 -25.97 42.62 29.57
C ASN A 336 -25.10 41.35 29.60
N ILE A 337 -23.78 41.40 29.78
CA ILE A 337 -22.97 42.05 30.84
C ILE A 337 -23.41 41.60 32.24
N ASN A 338 -22.60 40.74 32.85
CA ASN A 338 -22.11 41.03 34.19
C ASN A 338 -20.68 40.50 34.33
N THR A 339 -19.77 41.40 34.66
CA THR A 339 -18.36 41.14 34.96
C THR A 339 -18.17 41.21 36.46
N SER A 340 -17.28 40.41 37.04
CA SER A 340 -16.77 40.67 38.39
C SER A 340 -15.32 40.24 38.48
N THR A 341 -14.46 41.24 38.66
CA THR A 341 -13.01 41.10 38.77
C THR A 341 -12.63 41.31 40.23
N SER A 342 -11.72 40.50 40.76
CA SER A 342 -11.05 40.80 42.03
C SER A 342 -9.60 40.35 41.97
N THR A 343 -8.69 41.27 42.28
CA THR A 343 -7.24 41.10 42.16
C THR A 343 -6.60 41.22 43.53
N SER A 344 -5.79 40.25 43.97
CA SER A 344 -4.77 40.48 45.01
C SER A 344 -3.79 39.31 45.20
N THR A 345 -2.54 39.59 44.85
CA THR A 345 -1.31 39.32 45.67
C THR A 345 -0.80 37.89 45.89
N SER A 346 0.53 37.78 45.78
CA SER A 346 1.37 36.59 45.88
C SER A 346 1.46 35.98 47.28
N SER A 347 1.57 34.64 47.34
CA SER A 347 2.28 33.95 48.43
C SER A 347 2.80 32.58 47.99
N ASN A 348 4.10 32.32 48.15
CA ASN A 348 4.66 30.97 48.10
C ASN A 348 4.06 30.12 49.23
N THR A 349 3.45 28.98 48.92
CA THR A 349 3.34 27.88 49.88
C THR A 349 3.32 26.55 49.13
N SER A 350 4.36 25.76 49.35
CA SER A 350 4.46 24.37 48.90
C SER A 350 3.36 23.55 49.57
N ASN A 351 2.39 23.04 48.80
CA ASN A 351 1.47 22.02 49.29
C ASN A 351 1.55 20.75 48.45
N ASN A 352 2.20 19.76 49.05
CA ASN A 352 2.44 18.43 48.54
C ASN A 352 1.16 17.58 48.69
N THR A 353 0.30 17.56 47.69
CA THR A 353 -0.84 16.64 47.65
C THR A 353 -0.47 15.37 46.90
N ASN A 354 -0.35 14.26 47.64
CA ASN A 354 -0.08 12.92 47.14
C ASN A 354 -1.20 12.40 46.20
N THR A 355 -1.21 12.83 44.94
CA THR A 355 -1.87 12.05 43.88
C THR A 355 -0.88 11.02 43.38
N SER A 356 -1.13 9.75 43.70
CA SER A 356 -0.33 8.61 43.29
C SER A 356 -0.01 8.65 41.78
N THR A 357 1.19 8.19 41.42
CA THR A 357 1.59 7.95 40.03
C THR A 357 0.82 6.76 39.46
N ILE A 358 -0.47 6.96 39.20
CA ILE A 358 -1.34 6.03 38.47
C ILE A 358 -0.75 5.89 37.07
N SER A 359 -0.46 4.67 36.65
CA SER A 359 -0.04 4.41 35.28
C SER A 359 -1.14 4.88 34.32
N ASN A 360 -0.79 5.44 33.16
CA ASN A 360 -1.76 5.81 32.11
C ASN A 360 -2.75 4.65 31.82
N TRP A 361 -2.29 3.41 31.97
CA TRP A 361 -3.08 2.20 31.73
C TRP A 361 -3.99 1.79 32.88
N ASP A 362 -3.65 2.14 34.13
CA ASP A 362 -4.49 1.83 35.29
C ASP A 362 -5.67 2.81 35.38
N HIS A 363 -5.46 4.09 35.03
CA HIS A 363 -6.55 5.04 34.80
C HIS A 363 -7.48 4.56 33.68
N LEU A 364 -6.91 4.07 32.58
CA LEU A 364 -7.68 3.57 31.44
C LEU A 364 -8.48 2.30 31.77
N GLU A 365 -7.93 1.32 32.49
CA GLU A 365 -8.72 0.16 32.95
C GLU A 365 -9.84 0.58 33.90
N HIS A 366 -9.63 1.56 34.79
CA HIS A 366 -10.69 2.09 35.67
C HIS A 366 -11.79 2.84 34.90
N TYR A 367 -11.45 3.59 33.85
CA TYR A 367 -12.44 4.19 32.95
C TYR A 367 -13.25 3.09 32.23
N LEU A 368 -12.56 2.06 31.73
CA LEU A 368 -13.19 0.96 31.00
C LEU A 368 -14.05 0.05 31.89
N SER A 369 -13.71 -0.11 33.18
CA SER A 369 -14.56 -0.87 34.12
C SER A 369 -15.84 -0.13 34.52
N ASN A 370 -15.88 1.20 34.33
CA ASN A 370 -17.04 2.04 34.65
C ASN A 370 -17.96 2.26 33.44
N LEU A 371 -17.60 1.75 32.26
CA LEU A 371 -18.48 1.71 31.09
C LEU A 371 -19.42 0.51 31.18
N ASN A 372 -20.71 0.73 30.91
CA ASN A 372 -21.68 -0.36 30.78
C ASN A 372 -21.26 -1.31 29.64
N ASN A 373 -21.28 -2.62 29.91
CA ASN A 373 -20.75 -3.68 29.02
C ASN A 373 -21.25 -3.68 27.56
N ASN A 374 -22.34 -2.96 27.25
CA ASN A 374 -22.94 -2.88 25.91
C ASN A 374 -22.61 -1.56 25.16
N THR A 375 -21.83 -0.64 25.74
CA THR A 375 -21.52 0.65 25.10
C THR A 375 -20.22 0.58 24.30
N PRO A 376 -20.21 0.93 23.00
CA PRO A 376 -18.98 1.04 22.21
C PRO A 376 -18.02 2.07 22.82
N ILE A 377 -16.75 1.68 22.98
CA ILE A 377 -15.71 2.56 23.56
C ILE A 377 -15.37 3.67 22.56
N SER A 378 -15.75 4.92 22.88
CA SER A 378 -15.27 6.11 22.16
C SER A 378 -13.84 6.43 22.58
N TRP A 379 -12.88 5.88 21.84
CA TRP A 379 -11.45 6.03 22.11
C TRP A 379 -10.94 7.47 22.02
N GLU A 380 -11.61 8.30 21.23
CA GLU A 380 -11.35 9.74 21.10
C GLU A 380 -11.68 10.46 22.40
N ARG A 381 -12.91 10.29 22.90
CA ARG A 381 -13.36 10.86 24.18
C ARG A 381 -12.52 10.38 25.37
N VAL A 382 -12.20 9.08 25.42
CA VAL A 382 -11.30 8.51 26.45
C VAL A 382 -9.92 9.20 26.47
N TYR A 383 -9.40 9.54 25.30
CA TYR A 383 -8.12 10.24 25.16
C TYR A 383 -8.23 11.71 25.57
N GLU A 384 -9.32 12.39 25.21
CA GLU A 384 -9.59 13.79 25.59
C GLU A 384 -9.80 13.93 27.11
N ASP A 385 -10.75 13.17 27.69
CA ASP A 385 -11.02 13.14 29.14
C ASP A 385 -9.73 12.87 29.94
N GLY A 386 -8.93 11.88 29.50
CA GLY A 386 -7.66 11.55 30.15
C GLY A 386 -6.58 12.63 29.97
N ARG A 387 -6.57 13.36 28.85
CA ARG A 387 -5.63 14.46 28.59
C ARG A 387 -5.91 15.67 29.49
N GLU A 388 -7.18 15.98 29.76
CA GLU A 388 -7.58 17.02 30.73
C GLU A 388 -7.11 16.67 32.14
N LEU A 389 -7.23 15.38 32.52
CA LEU A 389 -6.73 14.84 33.78
C LEU A 389 -5.20 14.66 33.82
N GLY A 390 -4.47 15.05 32.77
CA GLY A 390 -3.01 15.03 32.70
C GLY A 390 -2.39 13.65 32.37
N PHE A 391 -3.20 12.65 32.05
CA PHE A 391 -2.75 11.38 31.46
C PHE A 391 -2.43 11.55 29.96
N PHE A 392 -1.88 10.50 29.36
CA PHE A 392 -1.64 10.38 27.92
C PHE A 392 -0.76 11.49 27.28
N LYS A 393 -0.02 12.26 28.08
CA LYS A 393 0.83 13.38 27.61
C LYS A 393 1.83 13.01 26.50
N ASN A 394 2.26 11.75 26.46
CA ASN A 394 3.21 11.21 25.48
C ASN A 394 2.55 10.75 24.15
N TYR A 395 1.23 10.85 24.03
CA TYR A 395 0.48 10.50 22.82
C TYR A 395 -0.04 11.75 22.14
N THR A 396 0.10 11.82 20.83
CA THR A 396 -0.37 12.95 19.99
C THR A 396 -1.73 12.69 19.34
N LYS A 397 -2.19 11.43 19.31
CA LYS A 397 -3.48 11.00 18.76
C LYS A 397 -4.05 9.84 19.56
N TRP A 398 -5.38 9.78 19.68
CA TRP A 398 -6.09 8.70 20.35
C TRP A 398 -5.85 7.32 19.70
N THR A 399 -5.65 7.27 18.39
CA THR A 399 -5.34 6.02 17.65
C THR A 399 -4.01 5.42 18.08
N THR A 400 -3.00 6.24 18.36
CA THR A 400 -1.69 5.81 18.86
C THR A 400 -1.81 5.30 20.29
N MET A 401 -2.53 6.04 21.16
CA MET A 401 -2.82 5.61 22.54
C MET A 401 -3.54 4.25 22.57
N LYS A 402 -4.63 4.11 21.80
CA LYS A 402 -5.40 2.86 21.63
C LYS A 402 -4.50 1.69 21.23
N SER A 403 -3.63 1.90 20.25
CA SER A 403 -2.69 0.88 19.77
C SER A 403 -1.67 0.47 20.85
N SER A 404 -1.13 1.43 21.60
CA SER A 404 -0.25 1.15 22.74
C SER A 404 -0.95 0.42 23.89
N TYR A 405 -2.21 0.76 24.19
CA TYR A 405 -3.00 0.08 25.20
C TYR A 405 -3.22 -1.40 24.86
N TYR A 406 -3.63 -1.74 23.62
CA TYR A 406 -3.80 -3.14 23.23
C TYR A 406 -2.49 -3.94 23.26
N ARG A 407 -1.35 -3.31 22.92
CA ARG A 407 -0.01 -3.91 23.08
C ARG A 407 0.30 -4.19 24.57
N TRP A 408 0.07 -3.21 25.45
CA TRP A 408 0.26 -3.37 26.89
C TRP A 408 -0.65 -4.46 27.49
N LYS A 409 -1.94 -4.46 27.13
CA LYS A 409 -2.92 -5.45 27.62
C LYS A 409 -2.59 -6.87 27.16
N LYS A 410 -2.01 -7.04 25.95
CA LYS A 410 -1.51 -8.33 25.46
C LYS A 410 -0.31 -8.83 26.29
N ASN A 411 0.55 -7.93 26.77
CA ASN A 411 1.75 -8.26 27.55
C ASN A 411 1.49 -8.38 29.07
N LYS A 412 0.28 -8.06 29.55
CA LYS A 412 -0.17 -8.21 30.94
C LYS A 412 -0.87 -9.56 31.20
N LYS A 413 -1.09 -10.35 30.14
CA LYS A 413 -1.55 -11.73 30.17
C LYS A 413 -0.40 -12.68 29.85
#